data_AF-A0A9N9GTM2-F1
#
_entry.id   AF-A0A9N9GTM2-F1
#
_cell.length_a   1.000
_cell.length_b   1.000
_cell.length_c   1.000
_cell.angle_alpha   90.00
_cell.angle_beta   90.00
_cell.angle_gamma   90.00
#
_symmetry.space_group_name_H-M   'P 1'
#
loop_
_entity.id
_entity.type
_entity.pdbx_description
1 polymer ?
#
loop_
_entity_poly.entity_id
_entity_poly.type
_entity_poly.pdbx_seq_one_letter_code
_entity_poly.pdbx_strand_id
1 'polypeptide(L)'
;IEKLDNPDESLTLFAPINSVFHNSTNKPSYVTSSSEDPIKKIRNFVLAHIVPQSLKLHSGDELDTLLEGTKIRVKKGADGNFILNEKANTIKSEEAVNGIFYKLDNTLT
;
A
#
# COMPACT_ATOMS: atom_id res chain seq x y z
N ILE A 1 9.89 2.66 12.28
CA ILE A 1 9.38 1.35 12.75
C ILE A 1 8.74 1.50 14.12
N GLU A 2 9.29 2.33 15.02
CA GLU A 2 8.67 2.67 16.32
C GLU A 2 7.18 3.06 16.22
N LYS A 3 6.77 3.71 15.12
CA LYS A 3 5.35 4.04 14.85
C LYS A 3 4.41 2.86 14.74
N LEU A 4 4.90 1.67 14.37
CA LEU A 4 4.10 0.45 14.28
C LEU A 4 3.95 -0.25 15.63
N ASP A 5 4.81 0.07 16.60
CA ASP A 5 4.81 -0.55 17.93
C ASP A 5 3.90 0.20 18.92
N ASN A 6 3.38 1.38 18.53
CA ASN A 6 2.45 2.17 19.33
C ASN A 6 1.00 1.98 18.85
N PRO A 7 0.11 1.36 19.63
CA PRO A 7 -1.29 1.14 19.25
C PRO A 7 -2.10 2.44 19.13
N ASP A 8 -1.61 3.55 19.73
CA ASP A 8 -2.26 4.86 19.64
C ASP A 8 -1.89 5.62 18.37
N GLU A 9 -0.91 5.14 17.59
CA GLU A 9 -0.60 5.75 16.28
C GLU A 9 -1.67 5.39 15.25
N SER A 10 -2.12 6.43 14.56
CA SER A 10 -3.15 6.32 13.53
C SER A 10 -2.51 6.19 12.15
N LEU A 11 -2.88 5.15 11.40
CA LEU A 11 -2.23 4.76 10.16
C LEU A 11 -3.23 4.71 8.99
N THR A 12 -2.72 4.76 7.76
CA THR A 12 -3.49 4.39 6.57
C THR A 12 -2.83 3.19 5.90
N LEU A 13 -3.57 2.10 5.76
CA LEU A 13 -3.09 0.86 5.13
C LEU A 13 -3.69 0.68 3.73
N PHE A 14 -2.85 0.48 2.74
CA PHE A 14 -3.25 0.14 1.38
C PHE A 14 -3.08 -1.36 1.15
N ALA A 15 -4.16 -2.14 1.24
CA ALA A 15 -4.11 -3.60 1.23
C ALA A 15 -4.52 -4.17 -0.14
N PRO A 16 -3.59 -4.78 -0.91
CA PRO A 16 -3.97 -5.51 -2.12
C PRO A 16 -4.86 -6.70 -1.78
N ILE A 17 -5.86 -6.98 -2.62
CA ILE A 17 -6.73 -8.15 -2.44
C ILE A 17 -6.00 -9.45 -2.78
N ASN A 18 -6.47 -10.58 -2.21
CA ASN A 18 -5.83 -11.89 -2.38
C ASN A 18 -5.56 -12.28 -3.85
N SER A 19 -6.48 -11.94 -4.76
CA SER A 19 -6.32 -12.26 -6.20
C SER A 19 -5.11 -11.56 -6.84
N VAL A 20 -4.71 -10.39 -6.34
CA VAL A 20 -3.51 -9.67 -6.82
C VAL A 20 -2.25 -10.48 -6.52
N PHE A 21 -2.18 -11.05 -5.31
CA PHE A 21 -1.06 -11.90 -4.91
C PHE A 21 -1.02 -13.18 -5.74
N HIS A 22 -2.17 -13.83 -5.97
CA HIS A 22 -2.25 -15.04 -6.77
C HIS A 22 -1.81 -14.81 -8.22
N ASN A 23 -2.17 -13.65 -8.80
CA ASN A 23 -1.77 -13.27 -10.15
C ASN A 23 -0.28 -12.89 -10.25
N SER A 24 0.31 -12.42 -9.15
CA SER A 24 1.73 -12.04 -9.08
C SER A 24 2.64 -13.24 -8.86
N THR A 25 2.21 -14.24 -8.09
CA THR A 25 2.93 -15.51 -7.87
C THR A 25 2.97 -16.40 -9.11
N ASN A 26 2.04 -16.22 -10.06
CA ASN A 26 2.01 -16.94 -11.33
C ASN A 26 2.99 -16.39 -12.37
N LYS A 27 3.82 -15.38 -12.03
CA LYS A 27 4.94 -14.93 -12.86
C LYS A 27 6.25 -15.55 -12.33
N PRO A 28 6.78 -16.62 -12.96
CA PRO A 28 7.94 -17.37 -12.47
C PRO A 28 9.25 -16.55 -12.34
N SER A 29 9.27 -15.29 -12.80
CA SER A 29 10.41 -14.38 -12.69
C SER A 29 10.53 -13.60 -11.38
N TYR A 30 9.48 -13.50 -10.55
CA TYR A 30 9.57 -12.74 -9.27
C TYR A 30 10.23 -13.52 -8.12
N VAL A 31 10.29 -14.84 -8.24
CA VAL A 31 10.79 -15.78 -7.22
C VAL A 31 12.16 -16.36 -7.58
N THR A 32 12.61 -16.23 -8.83
CA THR A 32 13.88 -16.82 -9.31
C THR A 32 15.06 -15.85 -9.34
N SER A 33 14.84 -14.55 -9.12
CA SER A 33 15.92 -13.56 -8.99
C SER A 33 16.50 -13.56 -7.57
N SER A 34 17.32 -14.58 -7.31
CA SER A 34 18.20 -14.71 -6.15
C SER A 34 19.16 -13.51 -6.00
N SER A 35 19.05 -12.77 -4.88
CA SER A 35 20.17 -12.13 -4.16
C SER A 35 19.72 -11.37 -2.90
N GLU A 36 18.45 -10.98 -2.80
CA GLU A 36 17.92 -10.25 -1.64
C GLU A 36 17.24 -11.18 -0.61
N ASP A 37 17.44 -10.85 0.68
CA ASP A 37 16.78 -11.52 1.81
C ASP A 37 15.25 -11.43 1.64
N PRO A 38 14.54 -12.58 1.58
CA PRO A 38 13.09 -12.60 1.40
C PRO A 38 12.35 -11.85 2.52
N ILE A 39 12.87 -11.84 3.75
CA ILE A 39 12.26 -11.11 4.86
C ILE A 39 12.36 -9.60 4.62
N LYS A 40 13.53 -9.12 4.19
CA LYS A 40 13.73 -7.71 3.84
C LYS A 40 12.80 -7.29 2.70
N LYS A 41 12.63 -8.14 1.68
CA LYS A 41 11.74 -7.88 0.55
C LYS A 41 10.28 -7.76 0.98
N ILE A 42 9.80 -8.70 1.80
CA ILE A 42 8.44 -8.65 2.36
C ILE A 42 8.25 -7.42 3.25
N ARG A 43 9.24 -7.10 4.09
CA ARG A 43 9.20 -5.91 4.95
C ARG A 43 9.06 -4.63 4.13
N ASN A 44 9.91 -4.42 3.14
CA ASN A 44 9.86 -3.23 2.29
C ASN A 44 8.54 -3.15 1.53
N PHE A 45 8.05 -4.29 1.03
CA PHE A 45 6.73 -4.38 0.41
C PHE A 45 5.64 -3.87 1.37
N VAL A 46 5.58 -4.36 2.60
CA VAL A 46 4.57 -3.92 3.58
C VAL A 46 4.72 -2.43 3.90
N LEU A 47 5.94 -1.93 4.11
CA LEU A 47 6.18 -0.53 4.46
C LEU A 47 5.79 0.45 3.34
N ALA A 48 5.96 0.06 2.07
CA ALA A 48 5.51 0.84 0.91
C ALA A 48 3.98 0.98 0.81
N HIS A 49 3.23 0.18 1.57
CA HIS A 49 1.77 0.19 1.59
C HIS A 49 1.19 0.86 2.84
N ILE A 50 2.01 1.42 3.73
CA ILE A 50 1.56 2.06 4.96
C ILE A 50 1.96 3.53 4.94
N VAL A 51 0.98 4.40 5.19
CA VAL A 51 1.20 5.82 5.42
C VAL A 51 1.08 6.10 6.93
N PRO A 52 2.06 6.78 7.55
CA PRO A 52 2.14 6.98 9.01
C PRO A 52 1.22 8.09 9.53
N GLN A 53 -0.01 8.11 9.01
CA GLN A 53 -1.08 9.02 9.40
C GLN A 53 -2.41 8.42 8.91
N SER A 54 -3.49 8.58 9.69
CA SER A 54 -4.84 8.26 9.24
C SER A 54 -5.42 9.45 8.48
N LEU A 55 -5.79 9.23 7.22
CA LEU A 55 -6.38 10.28 6.39
C LEU A 55 -7.36 9.73 5.38
N LYS A 56 -8.28 10.60 4.97
CA LYS A 56 -9.12 10.41 3.78
C LYS A 56 -8.37 10.98 2.58
N LEU A 57 -8.34 10.20 1.50
CA LEU A 57 -7.64 10.56 0.27
C LEU A 57 -8.33 11.71 -0.47
N HIS A 58 -7.51 12.57 -1.07
CA HIS A 58 -7.94 13.59 -2.02
C HIS A 58 -7.10 13.50 -3.30
N SER A 59 -7.69 13.94 -4.42
CA SER A 59 -6.96 13.98 -5.69
C SER A 59 -5.86 15.02 -5.62
N GLY A 60 -4.64 14.66 -6.00
CA GLY A 60 -3.47 15.52 -5.93
C GLY A 60 -2.61 15.30 -4.69
N ASP A 61 -3.03 14.44 -3.74
CA ASP A 61 -2.21 14.11 -2.58
C ASP A 61 -0.92 13.40 -3.00
N GLU A 62 0.18 13.78 -2.35
CA GLU A 62 1.44 13.04 -2.34
C GLU A 62 1.74 12.61 -0.89
N LEU A 63 1.68 11.30 -0.64
CA LEU A 63 1.76 10.74 0.71
C LEU A 63 3.09 10.00 0.89
N ASP A 64 3.87 10.38 1.88
CA ASP A 64 5.07 9.63 2.27
C ASP A 64 4.67 8.31 2.97
N THR A 65 5.27 7.20 2.54
CA THR A 65 5.03 5.89 3.14
C THR A 65 6.01 5.64 4.29
N LEU A 66 5.84 4.52 5.00
CA LEU A 66 6.83 4.06 5.98
C LEU A 66 8.12 3.52 5.35
N LEU A 67 8.15 3.28 4.03
CA LEU A 67 9.37 2.99 3.30
C LEU A 67 9.99 4.31 2.85
N GLU A 68 11.19 4.60 3.35
CA GLU A 68 11.90 5.84 3.05
C GLU A 68 12.10 6.03 1.54
N GLY A 69 11.80 7.23 1.05
CA GLY A 69 11.90 7.57 -0.38
C GLY A 69 10.72 7.10 -1.23
N THR A 70 9.80 6.30 -0.68
CA THR A 70 8.61 5.83 -1.39
C THR A 70 7.40 6.71 -1.07
N LYS A 71 6.75 7.21 -2.13
CA LYS A 71 5.55 8.04 -2.05
C LYS A 71 4.36 7.42 -2.79
N ILE A 72 3.16 7.77 -2.35
CA ILE A 72 1.91 7.45 -3.02
C ILE A 72 1.33 8.74 -3.60
N ARG A 73 1.20 8.79 -4.92
CA ARG A 73 0.48 9.84 -5.65
C ARG A 73 -0.96 9.42 -5.84
N VAL A 74 -1.88 10.27 -5.43
CA VAL A 74 -3.32 10.01 -5.47
C VAL A 74 -3.95 10.80 -6.61
N LYS A 75 -4.69 10.10 -7.47
CA LYS A 75 -5.54 10.72 -8.49
C LYS A 75 -6.96 10.19 -8.37
N LYS A 76 -7.96 11.04 -8.59
CA LYS A 76 -9.34 10.57 -8.69
C LYS A 76 -9.64 10.02 -10.08
N GLY A 77 -10.15 8.79 -10.13
CA GLY A 77 -10.63 8.12 -11.33
C GLY A 77 -12.00 8.63 -11.77
N ALA A 78 -12.40 8.27 -12.99
CA ALA A 78 -13.69 8.66 -13.56
C ALA A 78 -14.88 7.95 -12.87
N ASP A 79 -14.63 6.80 -12.25
CA ASP A 79 -15.58 6.02 -11.45
C ASP A 79 -15.76 6.56 -10.02
N GLY A 80 -15.01 7.62 -9.66
CA GLY A 80 -15.03 8.23 -8.33
C GLY A 80 -14.08 7.57 -7.33
N ASN A 81 -13.47 6.44 -7.66
CA ASN A 81 -12.43 5.80 -6.87
C ASN A 81 -11.09 6.50 -7.02
N PHE A 82 -10.11 6.18 -6.17
CA PHE A 82 -8.76 6.71 -6.29
C PHE A 82 -7.84 5.74 -7.02
N ILE A 83 -6.97 6.30 -7.84
CA ILE A 83 -5.89 5.63 -8.55
C ILE A 83 -4.58 6.07 -7.88
N LEU A 84 -3.84 5.10 -7.35
CA LEU A 84 -2.59 5.30 -6.63
C LEU A 84 -1.42 4.93 -7.53
N ASN A 85 -0.42 5.82 -7.60
CA ASN A 85 0.77 5.66 -8.45
C ASN A 85 0.41 5.26 -9.89
N GLU A 86 -0.67 5.84 -10.41
CA GLU A 86 -1.18 5.64 -11.78
C GLU A 86 -1.60 4.20 -12.13
N LYS A 87 -1.62 3.29 -11.16
CA LYS A 87 -1.76 1.85 -11.42
C LYS A 87 -2.74 1.12 -10.50
N ALA A 88 -2.74 1.41 -9.20
CA ALA A 88 -3.54 0.66 -8.23
C ALA A 88 -4.84 1.40 -7.92
N ASN A 89 -5.98 0.80 -8.20
CA ASN A 89 -7.29 1.39 -7.91
C ASN A 89 -7.77 0.98 -6.51
N THR A 90 -8.34 1.93 -5.80
CA THR A 90 -9.07 1.65 -4.56
C THR A 90 -10.42 1.01 -4.88
N ILE A 91 -10.72 -0.11 -4.23
CA ILE A 91 -12.00 -0.83 -4.39
C ILE A 91 -12.97 -0.42 -3.28
N LYS A 92 -12.46 -0.31 -2.05
CA LYS A 92 -13.24 -0.03 -0.85
C LYS A 92 -12.33 0.59 0.20
N SER A 93 -12.89 1.46 1.03
CA SER A 93 -12.25 1.94 2.27
C SER A 93 -13.10 1.60 3.49
N GLU A 94 -12.46 1.32 4.61
CA GLU A 94 -13.12 1.15 5.90
C GLU A 94 -12.28 1.80 7.00
N GLU A 95 -12.96 2.39 7.99
CA GLU A 95 -12.34 2.94 9.19
C GLU A 95 -12.08 1.81 10.18
N ALA A 96 -10.92 1.84 10.83
CA ALA A 96 -10.49 0.94 11.88
C ALA A 96 -10.23 1.74 13.17
N VAL A 97 -10.05 1.04 14.29
CA VAL A 97 -9.84 1.68 15.61
C VAL A 97 -8.64 2.63 15.61
N ASN A 98 -7.58 2.27 14.89
CA ASN A 98 -6.32 3.02 14.79
C ASN A 98 -6.02 3.48 13.36
N GLY A 99 -7.04 3.72 12.52
CA GLY A 99 -6.77 4.23 11.19
C GLY A 99 -7.83 3.96 10.13
N ILE A 100 -7.38 3.91 8.88
CA ILE A 100 -8.21 3.59 7.72
C ILE A 100 -7.46 2.56 6.89
N PHE A 101 -8.18 1.63 6.26
CA PHE A 101 -7.59 0.82 5.21
C PHE A 101 -8.35 0.94 3.90
N TYR A 102 -7.60 0.84 2.81
CA TYR A 102 -8.09 0.85 1.43
C TYR A 102 -7.74 -0.48 0.78
N LYS A 103 -8.74 -1.19 0.26
CA LYS A 103 -8.52 -2.39 -0.55
C LYS A 103 -8.08 -1.98 -1.96
N LEU A 104 -7.03 -2.61 -2.47
CA LEU A 104 -6.48 -2.33 -3.80
C LEU A 104 -6.63 -3.53 -4.75
N ASP A 105 -6.83 -3.22 -6.03
CA ASP A 105 -6.80 -4.20 -7.14
C ASP A 105 -5.38 -4.46 -7.69
N ASN A 106 -4.37 -3.82 -7.09
CA ASN A 106 -2.96 -3.95 -7.48
C ASN A 106 -2.03 -3.70 -6.29
N THR A 107 -0.75 -4.02 -6.45
CA THR A 107 0.28 -3.70 -5.46
C THR A 107 0.92 -2.36 -5.74
N LEU A 108 1.33 -1.68 -4.68
CA LEU A 108 2.30 -0.58 -4.70
C LEU A 108 3.72 -1.16 -4.74
N THR A 109 4.64 -0.41 -5.35
CA THR A 109 6.06 -0.75 -5.51
C THR A 109 6.88 0.50 -5.30
#